data_AF-W6TT32-F1
#
_entry.id   AF-W6TT32-F1
#
_cell.length_a   1.000
_cell.length_b   1.000
_cell.length_c   1.000
_cell.angle_alpha   90.00
_cell.angle_beta   90.00
_cell.angle_gamma   90.00
#
_symmetry.space_group_name_H-M   'P 1'
#
loop_
_entity.id
_entity.type
_entity.pdbx_description
1 polymer ?
#
loop_
_entity_poly.entity_id
_entity_poly.type
_entity_poly.pdbx_seq_one_letter_code
_entity_poly.pdbx_strand_id
1 'polypeptide(L)'
;MRTKPLKLLILFCFLTVAAMFSGCEKKTDQDKLKISYGTSFGMCVGYCNSQLFISNAKMELKKYENKPNAVPKVCTGEMAEADWSKLADSIDLSVFNQLKESYGCPDCADGGAEWIQIEYGDKKHKVTFEYGKEPDEVKPYISILRARFATFKDCE
;
A
#
# COMPACT_ATOMS: atom_id res chain seq x y z
N MET A 1 17.65 76.15 34.39
CA MET A 1 17.45 75.07 35.38
C MET A 1 17.03 73.81 34.63
N ARG A 2 17.67 72.67 34.96
CA ARG A 2 17.46 71.28 34.48
C ARG A 2 18.06 70.83 33.13
N THR A 3 18.57 69.60 33.22
CA THR A 3 19.62 68.91 32.45
C THR A 3 19.07 67.74 31.60
N LYS A 4 19.87 67.32 30.59
CA LYS A 4 19.97 66.06 29.79
C LYS A 4 19.40 64.75 30.44
N PRO A 5 19.14 63.60 29.75
CA PRO A 5 19.90 62.96 28.62
C PRO A 5 19.07 62.17 27.55
N LEU A 6 19.53 61.96 26.30
CA LEU A 6 20.39 60.87 25.74
C LEU A 6 20.06 59.42 26.17
N LYS A 7 19.54 58.58 25.25
CA LYS A 7 19.76 57.12 25.02
C LYS A 7 18.71 56.59 24.01
N LEU A 8 19.08 56.32 22.75
CA LEU A 8 19.49 55.00 22.22
C LEU A 8 18.46 53.88 22.51
N LEU A 9 17.66 53.53 21.50
CA LEU A 9 16.99 52.23 21.37
C LEU A 9 17.01 51.85 19.87
N ILE A 10 18.11 51.27 19.40
CA ILE A 10 18.28 49.83 19.16
C ILE A 10 17.30 49.30 18.11
N LEU A 11 17.86 49.22 16.90
CA LEU A 11 17.65 48.22 15.86
C LEU A 11 17.19 46.85 16.41
N PHE A 12 15.98 46.42 16.05
CA PHE A 12 15.57 45.01 16.08
C PHE A 12 14.94 44.72 14.71
N CYS A 13 15.75 44.39 13.70
CA CYS A 13 16.27 43.04 13.44
C CYS A 13 15.14 42.07 13.05
N PHE A 14 15.07 41.83 11.73
CA PHE A 14 14.49 40.64 11.09
C PHE A 14 13.05 40.29 11.47
N LEU A 15 12.10 40.80 10.68
CA LEU A 15 10.85 40.10 10.42
C LEU A 15 11.25 38.76 9.78
N THR A 16 11.23 37.71 10.60
CA THR A 16 11.50 36.34 10.20
C THR A 16 10.47 35.93 9.17
N VAL A 17 10.87 35.94 7.90
CA VAL A 17 10.23 35.13 6.87
C VAL A 17 10.46 33.68 7.31
N ALA A 18 9.53 33.16 8.10
CA ALA A 18 9.37 31.73 8.29
C ALA A 18 8.98 31.17 6.93
N ALA A 19 9.99 30.93 6.10
CA ALA A 19 9.88 30.12 4.91
C ALA A 19 9.29 28.80 5.39
N MET A 20 8.04 28.57 5.00
CA MET A 20 7.39 27.29 5.18
C MET A 20 8.32 26.25 4.57
N PHE A 21 8.96 25.47 5.43
CA PHE A 21 9.57 24.22 5.02
C PHE A 21 8.40 23.36 4.56
N SER A 22 8.05 23.45 3.27
CA SER A 22 7.35 22.37 2.58
C SER A 22 8.22 21.15 2.79
N GLY A 23 7.81 20.31 3.75
CA GLY A 23 8.41 19.01 3.96
C GLY A 23 8.42 18.31 2.61
N CYS A 24 9.61 18.11 2.06
CA CYS A 24 9.79 17.25 0.91
C CYS A 24 9.59 15.84 1.44
N GLU A 25 8.35 15.35 1.44
CA GLU A 25 8.07 13.94 1.66
C GLU A 25 8.87 13.17 0.63
N LYS A 26 9.74 12.27 1.08
CA LYS A 26 10.45 11.36 0.19
C LYS A 26 9.39 10.50 -0.48
N LYS A 27 8.97 10.89 -1.68
CA LYS A 27 8.08 10.07 -2.49
C LYS A 27 8.76 8.75 -2.80
N THR A 28 8.03 7.66 -2.56
CA THR A 28 8.42 6.32 -3.00
C THR A 28 8.68 6.35 -4.49
N ASP A 29 9.80 5.76 -4.94
CA ASP A 29 10.10 5.61 -6.36
C ASP A 29 9.12 4.59 -6.95
N GLN A 30 8.03 5.08 -7.53
CA GLN A 30 6.90 4.25 -7.95
C GLN A 30 7.29 3.23 -9.02
N ASP A 31 8.29 3.53 -9.86
CA ASP A 31 8.78 2.62 -10.90
C ASP A 31 9.41 1.35 -10.31
N LYS A 32 9.89 1.43 -9.06
CA LYS A 32 10.46 0.29 -8.33
C LYS A 32 9.43 -0.48 -7.52
N LEU A 33 8.22 0.05 -7.37
CA LEU A 33 7.17 -0.52 -6.54
C LEU A 33 6.32 -1.50 -7.34
N LYS A 34 6.21 -2.74 -6.84
CA LYS A 34 5.23 -3.72 -7.32
C LYS A 34 4.45 -4.24 -6.13
N ILE A 35 3.13 -4.26 -6.27
CA ILE A 35 2.23 -4.75 -5.24
C ILE A 35 1.51 -5.97 -5.78
N SER A 36 1.39 -7.01 -4.97
CA SER A 36 0.53 -8.14 -5.25
C SER A 36 -0.41 -8.36 -4.07
N TYR A 37 -1.68 -8.58 -4.36
CA TYR A 37 -2.71 -8.90 -3.38
C TYR A 37 -3.39 -10.19 -3.81
N GLY A 38 -3.73 -11.07 -2.88
CA GLY A 38 -4.45 -12.28 -3.25
C GLY A 38 -5.32 -12.86 -2.16
N THR A 39 -6.20 -13.75 -2.58
CA THR A 39 -7.13 -14.50 -1.75
C THR A 39 -6.98 -15.99 -2.02
N SER A 40 -7.18 -16.82 -1.01
CA SER A 40 -7.15 -18.29 -1.11
C SER A 40 -8.28 -18.88 -0.28
N PHE A 41 -8.99 -19.87 -0.84
CA PHE A 41 -10.03 -20.63 -0.16
C PHE A 41 -9.87 -22.11 -0.50
N GLY A 42 -9.29 -22.90 0.40
CA GLY A 42 -8.79 -24.24 0.12
C GLY A 42 -9.88 -25.28 -0.17
N MET A 43 -11.04 -25.16 0.47
CA MET A 43 -12.17 -26.09 0.31
C MET A 43 -13.22 -25.64 -0.70
N CYS A 44 -12.93 -24.61 -1.49
CA CYS A 44 -13.85 -24.08 -2.51
C CYS A 44 -13.77 -24.86 -3.84
N VAL A 45 -14.88 -24.86 -4.60
CA VAL A 45 -14.97 -25.39 -5.97
C VAL A 45 -14.92 -24.25 -6.98
N GLY A 46 -14.09 -24.40 -8.02
CA GLY A 46 -13.90 -23.39 -9.07
C GLY A 46 -12.68 -22.50 -8.81
N TYR A 47 -12.77 -21.22 -9.18
CA TYR A 47 -11.66 -20.26 -9.14
C TYR A 47 -11.46 -19.65 -7.75
N CYS A 48 -10.87 -20.45 -6.86
CA CYS A 48 -10.80 -20.17 -5.42
C CYS A 48 -9.52 -19.44 -4.99
N ASN A 49 -8.49 -19.40 -5.85
CA ASN A 49 -7.30 -18.61 -5.61
C ASN A 49 -7.26 -17.46 -6.59
N SER A 50 -6.98 -16.27 -6.09
CA SER A 50 -6.87 -15.09 -6.93
C SER A 50 -5.65 -14.26 -6.57
N GLN A 51 -5.00 -13.67 -7.56
CA GLN A 51 -3.80 -12.88 -7.41
C GLN A 51 -3.89 -11.65 -8.31
N LEU A 52 -3.99 -10.47 -7.71
CA LEU A 52 -3.92 -9.18 -8.37
C LEU A 52 -2.49 -8.67 -8.32
N PHE A 53 -1.91 -8.37 -9.47
CA PHE A 53 -0.60 -7.74 -9.63
C PHE A 53 -0.80 -6.28 -10.04
N ILE A 54 -0.08 -5.36 -9.40
CA ILE A 54 -0.16 -3.93 -9.66
C ILE A 54 1.26 -3.36 -9.77
N SER A 55 1.55 -2.67 -10.87
CA SER A 55 2.79 -1.90 -11.07
C SER A 55 2.57 -0.84 -12.13
N ASN A 56 3.06 0.38 -11.89
CA ASN A 56 2.95 1.51 -12.83
C ASN A 56 1.51 1.69 -13.33
N ALA A 57 0.57 1.76 -12.39
CA ALA A 57 -0.87 1.85 -12.59
C ALA A 57 -1.53 0.72 -13.43
N LYS A 58 -0.77 -0.26 -13.92
CA LYS A 58 -1.27 -1.44 -14.63
C LYS A 58 -1.64 -2.53 -13.65
N MET A 59 -2.72 -3.24 -13.95
CA MET A 59 -3.25 -4.31 -13.14
C MET A 59 -3.42 -5.59 -13.96
N GLU A 60 -3.06 -6.72 -13.35
CA GLU A 60 -3.32 -8.05 -13.89
C GLU A 60 -3.91 -8.92 -12.79
N LEU A 61 -5.14 -9.41 -12.96
CA LEU A 61 -5.75 -10.40 -12.09
C LEU A 61 -5.56 -11.79 -12.70
N LYS A 62 -5.04 -12.72 -11.91
CA LYS A 62 -5.00 -14.15 -12.21
C LYS A 62 -5.89 -14.91 -11.24
N LYS A 63 -6.79 -15.73 -11.77
CA LYS A 63 -7.66 -16.62 -10.99
C LYS A 63 -7.30 -18.06 -11.29
N TYR A 64 -7.15 -18.89 -10.27
CA TYR A 64 -6.77 -20.30 -10.37
C TYR A 64 -7.80 -21.18 -9.68
N GLU A 65 -8.02 -22.35 -10.28
CA GLU A 65 -8.71 -23.43 -9.61
C GLU A 65 -7.81 -24.14 -8.59
N ASN A 66 -8.42 -24.80 -7.58
CA ASN A 66 -7.73 -25.66 -6.61
C ASN A 66 -7.31 -27.00 -7.22
N LYS A 67 -6.59 -26.97 -8.35
CA LYS A 67 -6.07 -28.17 -9.02
C LYS A 67 -4.60 -28.00 -9.41
N PRO A 68 -3.79 -29.07 -9.39
CA PRO A 68 -2.44 -29.03 -9.93
C PRO A 68 -2.45 -28.55 -11.38
N ASN A 69 -1.48 -27.69 -11.73
CA ASN A 69 -1.30 -27.16 -13.09
C ASN A 69 -2.54 -26.44 -13.66
N ALA A 70 -3.35 -25.82 -12.81
CA ALA A 70 -4.47 -25.00 -13.25
C ALA A 70 -3.97 -23.86 -14.16
N VAL A 71 -4.48 -23.81 -15.39
CA VAL A 71 -4.27 -22.65 -16.27
C VAL A 71 -5.10 -21.50 -15.70
N PRO A 72 -4.48 -20.35 -15.37
CA PRO A 72 -5.23 -19.24 -14.80
C PRO A 72 -6.13 -18.60 -15.85
N LYS A 73 -7.28 -18.09 -15.37
CA LYS A 73 -7.95 -16.99 -16.07
C LYS A 73 -7.19 -15.71 -15.79
N VAL A 74 -6.96 -14.92 -16.84
CA VAL A 74 -6.17 -13.70 -16.76
C VAL A 74 -7.02 -12.54 -17.26
N CYS A 75 -7.12 -11.51 -16.44
CA CYS A 75 -7.78 -10.25 -16.78
C CYS A 75 -6.82 -9.10 -16.52
N THR A 76 -6.80 -8.13 -17.42
CA THR A 76 -5.95 -6.95 -17.28
C THR A 76 -6.81 -5.70 -17.14
N GLY A 77 -6.24 -4.69 -16.51
CA GLY A 77 -6.88 -3.40 -16.32
C GLY A 77 -5.84 -2.35 -15.95
N GLU A 78 -6.32 -1.14 -15.70
CA GLU A 78 -5.50 -0.01 -15.30
C GLU A 78 -6.26 0.84 -14.29
N MET A 79 -5.52 1.59 -13.49
CA MET A 79 -6.07 2.62 -12.62
C MET A 79 -5.52 3.98 -13.02
N ALA A 80 -6.15 5.06 -12.55
CA ALA A 80 -5.59 6.38 -12.75
C ALA A 80 -4.23 6.50 -12.06
N GLU A 81 -3.26 7.18 -12.69
CA GLU A 81 -1.93 7.43 -12.12
C GLU A 81 -2.00 8.14 -10.75
N ALA A 82 -2.99 9.02 -10.57
CA ALA A 82 -3.25 9.66 -9.29
C ALA A 82 -3.68 8.67 -8.20
N ASP A 83 -4.40 7.61 -8.54
CA ASP A 83 -4.79 6.56 -7.60
C ASP A 83 -3.63 5.61 -7.30
N TRP A 84 -2.80 5.31 -8.30
CA TRP A 84 -1.55 4.58 -8.11
C TRP A 84 -0.61 5.34 -7.16
N SER A 85 -0.47 6.65 -7.36
CA SER A 85 0.34 7.50 -6.48
C SER A 85 -0.19 7.50 -5.04
N LYS A 86 -1.50 7.66 -4.85
CA LYS A 86 -2.11 7.58 -3.51
C LYS A 86 -1.88 6.23 -2.84
N LEU A 87 -1.99 5.13 -3.59
CA LEU A 87 -1.70 3.79 -3.08
C LEU A 87 -0.23 3.67 -2.67
N ALA A 88 0.70 4.10 -3.51
CA ALA A 88 2.13 4.07 -3.22
C ALA A 88 2.49 4.92 -1.98
N ASP A 89 1.92 6.12 -1.85
CA ASP A 89 2.16 7.03 -0.73
C ASP A 89 1.56 6.53 0.59
N SER A 90 0.51 5.70 0.54
CA SER A 90 -0.11 5.10 1.72
C SER A 90 0.66 3.94 2.35
N ILE A 91 1.74 3.49 1.71
CA ILE A 91 2.53 2.33 2.14
C ILE A 91 3.82 2.81 2.81
N ASP A 92 3.92 2.60 4.11
CA ASP A 92 5.21 2.69 4.81
C ASP A 92 6.01 1.40 4.60
N LEU A 93 6.95 1.44 3.65
CA LEU A 93 7.83 0.31 3.34
C LEU A 93 8.69 -0.13 4.53
N SER A 94 9.04 0.78 5.43
CA SER A 94 9.87 0.43 6.60
C SER A 94 9.07 -0.39 7.62
N VAL A 95 7.81 -0.02 7.82
CA VAL A 95 6.86 -0.74 8.68
C VAL A 95 6.47 -2.06 8.03
N PHE A 96 6.10 -2.06 6.75
CA PHE A 96 5.62 -3.27 6.06
C PHE A 96 6.65 -4.40 6.09
N ASN A 97 7.92 -4.07 5.83
CA ASN A 97 9.02 -5.06 5.81
C ASN A 97 9.35 -5.66 7.19
N GLN A 98 8.78 -5.12 8.28
CA GLN A 98 8.96 -5.65 9.64
C GLN A 98 7.77 -6.52 10.10
N LEU A 99 6.68 -6.56 9.34
CA LEU A 99 5.52 -7.37 9.68
C LEU A 99 5.87 -8.86 9.66
N LYS A 100 5.21 -9.63 10.52
CA LYS A 100 5.27 -11.10 10.45
C LYS A 100 4.73 -11.58 9.11
N GLU A 101 5.26 -12.69 8.61
CA GLU A 101 4.78 -13.29 7.37
C GLU A 101 3.36 -13.88 7.48
N SER A 102 2.92 -14.21 8.70
CA SER A 102 1.61 -14.82 8.97
C SER A 102 0.95 -14.24 10.22
N TYR A 103 -0.34 -13.92 10.11
CA TYR A 103 -1.21 -13.47 11.21
C TYR A 103 -2.47 -14.35 11.31
N GLY A 104 -2.83 -14.73 12.54
CA GLY A 104 -3.99 -15.58 12.79
C GLY A 104 -3.80 -17.02 12.29
N CYS A 105 -4.87 -17.63 11.79
CA CYS A 105 -4.87 -18.98 11.22
C CYS A 105 -5.38 -18.90 9.77
N PRO A 106 -4.53 -18.51 8.81
CA PRO A 106 -4.95 -18.33 7.42
C PRO A 106 -5.61 -19.59 6.85
N ASP A 107 -6.85 -19.45 6.39
CA ASP A 107 -7.66 -20.52 5.81
C ASP A 107 -7.92 -21.74 6.72
N CYS A 108 -7.85 -21.55 8.04
CA CYS A 108 -8.29 -22.56 8.99
C CYS A 108 -9.83 -22.60 9.05
N ALA A 109 -10.40 -23.79 9.22
CA ALA A 109 -11.85 -24.01 9.27
C ALA A 109 -12.62 -23.36 8.09
N ASP A 110 -12.04 -23.44 6.89
CA ASP A 110 -12.60 -22.94 5.62
C ASP A 110 -12.89 -21.42 5.61
N GLY A 111 -12.19 -20.67 6.46
CA GLY A 111 -12.36 -19.22 6.60
C GLY A 111 -11.72 -18.39 5.49
N GLY A 112 -10.86 -18.98 4.66
CA GLY A 112 -10.08 -18.27 3.65
C GLY A 112 -8.86 -17.54 4.21
N ALA A 113 -8.00 -17.11 3.29
CA ALA A 113 -6.84 -16.29 3.56
C ALA A 113 -6.75 -15.12 2.58
N GLU A 114 -6.17 -14.02 3.06
CA GLU A 114 -5.70 -12.91 2.25
C GLU A 114 -4.19 -12.79 2.39
N TRP A 115 -3.54 -12.22 1.37
CA TRP A 115 -2.13 -11.88 1.47
C TRP A 115 -1.79 -10.64 0.65
N ILE A 116 -0.77 -9.93 1.10
CA ILE A 116 -0.16 -8.79 0.43
C ILE A 116 1.32 -9.08 0.28
N GLN A 117 1.85 -8.86 -0.91
CA GLN A 117 3.28 -8.92 -1.18
C GLN A 117 3.72 -7.59 -1.80
N ILE A 118 4.78 -7.01 -1.26
CA ILE A 118 5.35 -5.78 -1.78
C ILE A 118 6.79 -6.05 -2.17
N GLU A 119 7.12 -5.68 -3.41
CA GLU A 119 8.47 -5.65 -3.94
C GLU A 119 8.87 -4.20 -4.18
N TYR A 120 10.06 -3.83 -3.70
CA TYR A 120 10.63 -2.50 -3.89
C TYR A 120 12.13 -2.63 -4.18
N GLY A 121 12.51 -2.44 -5.44
CA GLY A 121 13.86 -2.79 -5.92
C GLY A 121 14.13 -4.28 -5.68
N ASP A 122 15.20 -4.61 -4.96
CA ASP A 122 15.60 -6.00 -4.68
C ASP A 122 14.93 -6.57 -3.41
N LYS A 123 14.16 -5.77 -2.67
CA LYS A 123 13.48 -6.23 -1.45
C LYS A 123 12.09 -6.73 -1.79
N LYS A 124 11.71 -7.84 -1.15
CA LYS A 124 10.40 -8.47 -1.30
C LYS A 124 9.95 -9.00 0.06
N HIS A 125 8.73 -8.66 0.46
CA HIS A 125 8.11 -9.17 1.68
C HIS A 125 6.67 -9.58 1.43
N LYS A 126 6.22 -10.67 2.06
CA LYS A 126 4.85 -11.18 1.94
C LYS A 126 4.24 -11.36 3.33
N VAL A 127 3.03 -10.82 3.50
CA VAL A 127 2.24 -10.93 4.71
C VAL A 127 0.93 -11.64 4.36
N THR A 128 0.63 -12.73 5.07
CA THR A 128 -0.58 -13.53 4.91
C THR A 128 -1.40 -13.45 6.20
N PHE A 129 -2.72 -13.35 6.08
CA PHE A 129 -3.62 -13.24 7.22
C PHE A 129 -4.96 -13.94 6.95
N GLU A 130 -5.68 -14.27 8.01
CA GLU A 130 -7.05 -14.77 7.92
C GLU A 130 -7.95 -13.77 7.19
N TYR A 131 -8.86 -14.25 6.35
CA TYR A 131 -9.71 -13.40 5.52
C TYR A 131 -10.49 -12.35 6.35
N GLY A 132 -10.33 -11.07 6.02
CA GLY A 132 -10.93 -9.95 6.74
C GLY A 132 -10.32 -9.65 8.10
N LYS A 133 -9.16 -10.24 8.44
CA LYS A 133 -8.42 -10.06 9.71
C LYS A 133 -7.03 -9.48 9.48
N GLU A 134 -6.97 -8.42 8.66
CA GLU A 134 -5.71 -7.73 8.39
C GLU A 134 -5.04 -7.17 9.65
N PRO A 135 -3.69 -7.14 9.70
CA PRO A 135 -2.97 -6.40 10.73
C PRO A 135 -3.20 -4.88 10.59
N ASP A 136 -3.08 -4.14 11.69
CA ASP A 136 -3.42 -2.71 11.74
C ASP A 136 -2.58 -1.87 10.76
N GLU A 137 -1.33 -2.28 10.56
CA GLU A 137 -0.35 -1.58 9.73
C GLU A 137 -0.71 -1.57 8.24
N VAL A 138 -1.58 -2.48 7.78
CA VAL A 138 -1.99 -2.56 6.36
C VAL A 138 -3.36 -1.91 6.10
N LYS A 139 -4.09 -1.53 7.16
CA LYS A 139 -5.40 -0.85 7.06
C LYS A 139 -5.41 0.41 6.19
N PRO A 140 -4.35 1.25 6.13
CA PRO A 140 -4.35 2.44 5.28
C PRO A 140 -4.55 2.17 3.79
N TYR A 141 -4.24 0.95 3.31
CA TYR A 141 -4.25 0.65 1.87
C TYR A 141 -4.95 -0.66 1.47
N ILE A 142 -5.21 -1.58 2.40
CA ILE A 142 -5.89 -2.84 2.09
C ILE A 142 -7.30 -2.64 1.48
N SER A 143 -8.03 -1.61 1.90
CA SER A 143 -9.33 -1.27 1.33
C SER A 143 -9.24 -0.87 -0.14
N ILE A 144 -8.15 -0.17 -0.52
CA ILE A 144 -7.86 0.19 -1.91
C ILE A 144 -7.58 -1.08 -2.71
N LEU A 145 -6.75 -2.00 -2.20
CA LEU A 145 -6.43 -3.27 -2.86
C LEU A 145 -7.68 -4.13 -3.08
N ARG A 146 -8.52 -4.28 -2.06
CA ARG A 146 -9.82 -4.99 -2.15
C ARG A 146 -10.74 -4.33 -3.18
N ALA A 147 -10.81 -3.00 -3.21
CA ALA A 147 -11.62 -2.28 -4.19
C ALA A 147 -11.13 -2.50 -5.63
N ARG A 148 -9.81 -2.46 -5.87
CA ARG A 148 -9.21 -2.76 -7.18
C ARG A 148 -9.39 -4.22 -7.58
N PHE A 149 -9.34 -5.14 -6.63
CA PHE A 149 -9.67 -6.53 -6.88
C PHE A 149 -11.12 -6.69 -7.35
N ALA A 150 -12.06 -6.02 -6.67
CA ALA A 150 -13.49 -6.10 -6.97
C ALA A 150 -13.89 -5.51 -8.33
N THR A 151 -13.06 -4.67 -8.98
CA THR A 151 -13.35 -4.18 -10.34
C THR A 151 -13.31 -5.28 -11.39
N PHE A 152 -12.68 -6.42 -11.09
CA PHE A 152 -12.60 -7.59 -11.96
C PHE A 152 -13.70 -8.63 -11.67
N LYS A 153 -14.84 -8.21 -11.09
CA LYS A 153 -15.97 -9.10 -10.77
C LYS A 153 -16.45 -9.93 -11.96
N ASP A 154 -16.35 -9.38 -13.17
CA ASP A 154 -16.79 -10.01 -14.43
C ASP A 154 -15.65 -10.80 -15.11
N CYS A 155 -14.53 -11.03 -14.42
CA CYS A 155 -13.44 -11.89 -14.87
C CYS A 155 -13.87 -13.37 -14.77
N GLU A 156 -14.61 -13.79 -15.79
CA GLU A 156 -15.13 -15.15 -16.02
C GLU A 156 -14.28 -15.99 -16.96
#